data_AF-A0A2G2PV35-F1
#
_entry.id   AF-A0A2G2PV35-F1
#
_cell.length_a   1.000
_cell.length_b   1.000
_cell.length_c   1.000
_cell.angle_alpha   90.00
_cell.angle_beta   90.00
_cell.angle_gamma   90.00
#
_symmetry.space_group_name_H-M   'P 1'
#
loop_
_entity.id
_entity.type
_entity.pdbx_description
1 polymer ?
#
loop_
_entity_poly.entity_id
_entity_poly.type
_entity_poly.pdbx_seq_one_letter_code
_entity_poly.pdbx_strand_id
1 'polypeptide(L)'
;MYKFRLLIVFIGISSISFSQTKKKTDVNTDIDIVKVYTQVVKEGYGTPQVYKELANACYFKSDYKAAIKWFEKLFETEKNIDETLLYRYKQSLKAMGLYSENNVYFAVGGIN
;
A
#
# COMPACT_ATOMS: atom_id res chain seq x y z
N MET A 1 -5.91 -69.27 42.63
CA MET A 1 -6.76 -69.62 41.49
C MET A 1 -7.39 -68.30 41.04
N TYR A 2 -7.11 -67.64 39.91
CA TYR A 2 -6.74 -68.07 38.57
C TYR A 2 -5.58 -67.22 38.03
N LYS A 3 -4.57 -67.92 37.52
CA LYS A 3 -3.56 -67.41 36.59
C LYS A 3 -4.21 -67.35 35.18
N PHE A 4 -3.64 -66.53 34.29
CA PHE A 4 -3.97 -66.41 32.86
C PHE A 4 -5.27 -65.60 32.57
N ARG A 5 -5.36 -64.69 31.58
CA ARG A 5 -4.59 -64.55 30.34
C ARG A 5 -4.94 -63.22 29.64
N LEU A 6 -3.93 -62.66 28.98
CA LEU A 6 -3.93 -61.95 27.69
C LEU A 6 -4.67 -60.61 27.48
N LEU A 7 -3.83 -59.63 27.11
CA LEU A 7 -3.92 -58.73 25.94
C LEU A 7 -4.95 -57.58 25.98
N ILE A 8 -4.46 -56.34 25.88
CA ILE A 8 -4.69 -55.45 24.72
C ILE A 8 -3.91 -54.12 24.91
N VAL A 9 -2.97 -53.89 23.98
CA VAL A 9 -2.69 -52.62 23.26
C VAL A 9 -2.20 -51.44 24.12
N PHE A 10 -0.90 -51.14 24.16
CA PHE A 10 -0.18 -50.38 23.12
C PHE A 10 -0.84 -49.04 22.76
N ILE A 11 -0.84 -48.07 23.69
CA ILE A 11 -0.73 -46.65 23.32
C ILE A 11 0.46 -46.08 24.11
N GLY A 12 1.63 -46.22 23.52
CA GLY A 12 2.64 -45.18 23.63
C GLY A 12 2.23 -44.08 22.66
N ILE A 13 2.00 -42.87 23.15
CA ILE A 13 2.48 -41.63 22.54
C ILE A 13 2.74 -40.70 23.72
N SER A 14 4.02 -40.59 24.06
CA SER A 14 4.60 -39.52 24.84
C SER A 14 4.09 -38.19 24.32
N SER A 15 3.35 -37.45 25.17
CA SER A 15 2.98 -36.07 24.89
C SER A 15 4.22 -35.18 25.05
N ILE A 16 5.10 -35.19 24.05
CA ILE A 16 6.01 -34.07 23.84
C ILE A 16 5.16 -32.97 23.21
N SER A 17 4.54 -32.15 24.06
CA SER A 17 3.91 -30.91 23.64
C SER A 17 5.00 -29.96 23.16
N PHE A 18 5.34 -30.03 21.87
CA PHE A 18 6.06 -28.96 21.21
C PHE A 18 5.11 -27.75 21.21
N SER A 19 5.26 -26.85 22.18
CA SER A 19 4.67 -25.52 22.11
C SER A 19 5.33 -24.80 20.95
N GLN A 20 4.83 -25.01 19.73
CA GLN A 20 5.15 -24.15 18.61
C GLN A 20 4.58 -22.80 18.99
N THR A 21 5.43 -21.91 19.51
CA THR A 21 5.22 -20.48 19.33
C THR A 21 5.25 -20.26 17.83
N LYS A 22 4.13 -20.51 17.17
CA LYS A 22 3.86 -19.93 15.86
C LYS A 22 3.88 -18.44 16.14
N LYS A 23 5.02 -17.78 15.87
CA LYS A 23 5.01 -16.36 15.58
C LYS A 23 3.93 -16.22 14.53
N LYS A 24 2.78 -15.67 14.95
CA LYS A 24 1.79 -15.17 14.01
C LYS A 24 2.51 -14.01 13.34
N THR A 25 3.25 -14.31 12.28
CA THR A 25 3.51 -13.31 11.26
C THR A 25 2.13 -12.93 10.81
N ASP A 26 1.67 -11.80 11.33
CA ASP A 26 0.48 -11.13 10.83
C ASP A 26 0.80 -10.76 9.38
N VAL A 27 0.48 -11.68 8.46
CA VAL A 27 0.66 -11.47 7.01
C VAL A 27 -0.40 -10.49 6.49
N ASN A 28 -1.21 -9.91 7.39
CA ASN A 28 -2.01 -8.73 7.14
C ASN A 28 -1.20 -7.43 7.31
N THR A 29 0.13 -7.49 7.18
CA THR A 29 0.94 -6.31 6.89
C THR A 29 0.53 -5.79 5.52
N ASP A 30 -0.47 -4.92 5.50
CA ASP A 30 -0.67 -3.94 4.45
C ASP A 30 0.71 -3.32 4.19
N ILE A 31 1.34 -3.71 3.09
CA ILE A 31 2.60 -3.13 2.69
C ILE A 31 2.29 -1.66 2.44
N ASP A 32 2.76 -0.78 3.30
CA ASP A 32 2.55 0.64 3.11
C ASP A 32 3.40 1.11 1.93
N ILE A 33 2.80 1.05 0.75
CA ILE A 33 3.41 1.47 -0.52
C ILE A 33 4.01 2.86 -0.38
N VAL A 34 3.32 3.75 0.35
CA VAL A 34 3.80 5.11 0.61
C VAL A 34 5.14 5.07 1.31
N LYS A 35 5.29 4.23 2.34
CA LYS A 35 6.55 4.11 3.10
C LYS A 35 7.67 3.53 2.25
N VAL A 36 7.41 2.44 1.53
CA VAL A 36 8.42 1.76 0.71
C VAL A 36 8.88 2.68 -0.42
N TYR A 37 7.95 3.26 -1.17
CA TYR A 37 8.30 4.04 -2.36
C TYR A 37 8.86 5.42 -2.02
N THR A 38 8.45 6.01 -0.88
CA THR A 38 9.10 7.24 -0.39
C THR A 38 10.57 6.99 -0.08
N GLN A 39 10.92 5.81 0.43
CA GLN A 39 12.32 5.43 0.67
C GLN A 39 13.10 5.30 -0.64
N VAL A 40 12.52 4.66 -1.66
CA VAL A 40 13.12 4.56 -3.00
C VAL A 40 13.40 5.95 -3.60
N VAL A 41 12.46 6.90 -3.46
CA VAL A 41 12.67 8.29 -3.91
C VAL A 41 13.78 8.97 -3.13
N LYS A 42 13.85 8.79 -1.80
CA LYS A 42 14.91 9.35 -0.95
C LYS A 42 16.30 8.82 -1.30
N GLU A 43 16.38 7.58 -1.75
CA GLU A 43 17.61 6.95 -2.22
C GLU A 43 18.03 7.41 -3.63
N GLY A 44 17.23 8.27 -4.27
CA GLY A 44 17.52 8.86 -5.57
C GLY A 44 16.94 8.08 -6.75
N TYR A 45 16.20 6.99 -6.50
CA TYR A 45 15.62 6.12 -7.54
C TYR A 45 14.18 6.50 -7.88
N GLY A 46 13.82 7.78 -7.79
CA GLY A 46 12.49 8.26 -8.14
C GLY A 46 12.26 8.27 -9.65
N THR A 47 11.39 7.38 -10.13
CA THR A 47 10.96 7.31 -11.54
C THR A 47 9.53 7.82 -11.70
N PRO A 48 9.08 8.19 -12.91
CA PRO A 48 7.68 8.54 -13.18
C PRO A 48 6.70 7.49 -12.65
N GLN A 49 7.01 6.20 -12.84
CA GLN A 49 6.19 5.12 -12.35
C GLN A 49 6.09 5.11 -10.80
N VAL A 50 7.20 5.33 -10.09
CA VAL A 50 7.20 5.42 -8.63
C VAL A 50 6.37 6.60 -8.14
N TYR A 51 6.47 7.76 -8.80
CA TYR A 51 5.65 8.94 -8.46
C TYR A 51 4.15 8.69 -8.70
N LYS A 52 3.80 8.01 -9.80
CA LYS A 52 2.41 7.62 -10.10
C LYS A 52 1.82 6.71 -9.01
N GLU A 53 2.58 5.69 -8.61
CA GLU A 53 2.14 4.76 -7.57
C GLU A 53 2.04 5.45 -6.20
N LEU A 54 2.99 6.32 -5.86
CA LEU A 54 2.93 7.14 -4.64
C LEU A 54 1.70 8.06 -4.62
N ALA A 55 1.44 8.76 -5.72
CA ALA A 55 0.31 9.67 -5.83
C ALA A 55 -1.03 8.92 -5.69
N ASN A 56 -1.17 7.77 -6.36
CA ASN A 56 -2.36 6.93 -6.25
C ASN A 56 -2.53 6.36 -4.83
N ALA A 57 -1.46 5.83 -4.24
CA ALA A 57 -1.52 5.30 -2.87
C ALA A 57 -1.94 6.38 -1.86
N CYS A 58 -1.39 7.59 -1.97
CA CYS A 58 -1.79 8.71 -1.12
C CYS A 58 -3.25 9.13 -1.39
N TYR A 59 -3.68 9.18 -2.65
CA TYR A 59 -5.05 9.49 -3.04
C TYR A 59 -6.06 8.52 -2.43
N PHE A 60 -5.81 7.21 -2.53
CA PHE A 60 -6.70 6.18 -1.98
C PHE A 60 -6.67 6.13 -0.45
N LYS A 61 -5.59 6.60 0.19
CA LYS A 61 -5.51 6.80 1.65
C LYS A 61 -6.14 8.12 2.10
N SER A 62 -6.76 8.88 1.20
CA SER A 62 -7.29 10.23 1.45
C SER A 62 -6.26 11.25 1.95
N ASP A 63 -4.96 10.97 1.79
CA ASP A 63 -3.88 11.94 2.02
C ASP A 63 -3.69 12.77 0.75
N TYR A 64 -4.67 13.66 0.50
CA TYR A 64 -4.71 14.48 -0.70
C TYR A 64 -3.53 15.46 -0.77
N LYS A 65 -3.02 15.91 0.38
CA LYS A 65 -1.84 16.78 0.44
C LYS A 65 -0.61 16.07 -0.10
N ALA A 66 -0.35 14.84 0.33
CA ALA A 66 0.76 14.05 -0.20
C ALA A 66 0.52 13.64 -1.66
N ALA A 67 -0.72 13.30 -2.02
CA ALA A 67 -1.08 12.95 -3.40
C ALA A 67 -0.76 14.07 -4.39
N ILE A 68 -1.17 15.32 -4.09
CA ILE A 68 -0.89 16.51 -4.91
C ILE A 68 0.62 16.65 -5.16
N LYS A 69 1.44 16.57 -4.10
CA LYS A 69 2.90 16.67 -4.21
C LYS A 69 3.49 15.64 -5.16
N TRP A 70 3.02 14.39 -5.09
CA TRP A 70 3.52 13.31 -5.95
C TRP A 70 3.01 13.40 -7.38
N PHE A 71 1.77 13.86 -7.59
CA PHE A 71 1.25 14.16 -8.93
C PHE A 71 2.04 15.27 -9.60
N GLU A 72 2.38 16.35 -8.88
CA GLU A 72 3.21 17.42 -9.43
C GLU A 72 4.59 16.92 -9.85
N LYS A 73 5.23 16.09 -9.01
CA LYS A 73 6.50 15.42 -9.36
C LYS A 73 6.38 14.53 -10.59
N LEU A 74 5.27 13.79 -10.72
CA LEU A 74 4.99 13.00 -11.91
C LEU A 74 4.90 13.89 -13.15
N PHE A 75 4.13 15.00 -13.07
CA PHE A 75 3.89 15.90 -14.20
C PHE A 75 5.13 16.71 -14.62
N GLU A 76 6.11 16.90 -13.72
CA GLU A 76 7.43 17.44 -14.06
C GLU A 76 8.26 16.46 -14.91
N THR A 77 8.06 15.15 -14.69
CA THR A 77 8.91 14.09 -15.29
C THR A 77 8.30 13.45 -16.53
N GLU A 78 6.98 13.38 -16.61
CA GLU A 78 6.22 12.71 -17.65
C GLU A 78 5.37 13.74 -18.39
N LYS A 79 5.48 13.80 -19.73
CA LYS A 79 4.65 14.70 -20.56
C LYS A 79 3.33 14.06 -20.99
N ASN A 80 3.26 12.73 -21.02
CA ASN A 80 2.05 12.01 -21.38
C ASN A 80 1.27 11.66 -20.11
N ILE A 81 0.38 12.57 -19.71
CA ILE A 81 -0.44 12.37 -18.51
C ILE A 81 -1.81 11.83 -18.91
N ASP A 82 -2.16 10.68 -18.33
CA ASP A 82 -3.47 10.07 -18.46
C ASP A 82 -4.56 10.96 -17.81
N GLU A 83 -5.72 11.07 -18.48
CA GLU A 83 -6.86 11.87 -18.02
C GLU A 83 -7.35 11.45 -16.63
N THR A 84 -7.25 10.16 -16.28
CA THR A 84 -7.57 9.61 -14.95
C THR A 84 -6.68 10.19 -13.87
N LEU A 85 -5.37 10.35 -14.16
CA LEU A 85 -4.42 10.92 -13.21
C LEU A 85 -4.69 12.41 -13.01
N LEU A 86 -5.00 13.12 -14.09
CA LEU A 86 -5.40 14.52 -14.04
C LEU A 86 -6.68 14.71 -13.23
N TYR A 87 -7.68 13.83 -13.44
CA TYR A 87 -8.92 13.85 -12.67
C TYR A 87 -8.66 13.64 -11.17
N ARG A 88 -7.86 12.64 -10.79
CA ARG A 88 -7.50 12.38 -9.38
C ARG A 88 -6.73 13.54 -8.74
N TYR A 89 -5.84 14.18 -9.49
CA TYR A 89 -5.16 15.40 -9.05
C TYR A 89 -6.16 16.53 -8.76
N LYS A 90 -7.07 16.82 -9.69
CA LYS A 90 -8.13 17.83 -9.51
C LYS A 90 -9.03 17.53 -8.31
N GLN A 91 -9.42 16.27 -8.12
CA GLN A 91 -10.20 15.85 -6.95
C GLN A 91 -9.42 16.09 -5.64
N SER A 92 -8.12 15.78 -5.63
CA SER A 92 -7.24 16.02 -4.48
C SER A 92 -7.15 17.51 -4.14
N LEU A 93 -6.97 18.38 -5.15
CA LEU A 93 -6.96 19.83 -4.98
C LEU A 93 -8.28 20.36 -4.41
N LYS A 94 -9.41 19.87 -4.93
CA LYS A 94 -10.75 20.23 -4.44
C LYS A 94 -10.92 19.83 -2.97
N ALA A 95 -10.52 18.61 -2.60
CA ALA A 95 -10.61 18.13 -1.22
C ALA A 95 -9.76 18.95 -0.24
N MET A 96 -8.64 19.51 -0.70
CA MET A 96 -7.76 20.36 0.10
C MET A 96 -8.18 21.84 0.13
N GLY A 97 -9.23 22.24 -0.61
CA GLY A 97 -9.59 23.65 -0.76
C GLY A 97 -8.54 24.49 -1.50
N LEU A 98 -7.57 23.86 -2.14
CA LEU A 98 -6.53 24.50 -2.97
C LEU A 98 -7.03 24.75 -4.41
N TYR A 99 -8.34 24.72 -4.58
CA TYR A 99 -9.03 25.01 -5.82
C TYR A 99 -8.84 26.49 -6.17
N SER A 100 -7.90 26.77 -7.05
CA SER A 100 -7.62 28.09 -7.59
C SER A 100 -7.52 27.93 -9.10
N GLU A 101 -8.27 28.75 -9.86
CA GLU A 101 -8.18 28.83 -11.32
C GLU A 101 -6.74 29.08 -11.81
N ASN A 102 -5.86 29.57 -10.94
CA ASN A 102 -4.45 29.85 -11.25
C ASN A 102 -3.51 28.63 -11.16
N ASN A 103 -4.00 27.42 -10.86
CA ASN A 103 -3.16 26.22 -10.94
C ASN A 103 -3.03 25.78 -12.41
N VAL A 104 -1.78 25.76 -12.90
CA VAL A 104 -1.42 25.48 -14.31
C VAL A 104 -2.04 24.18 -14.85
N TYR A 105 -2.21 23.16 -14.00
CA TYR A 105 -2.78 21.86 -14.40
C TYR A 105 -4.32 21.81 -14.31
N PHE A 106 -4.94 22.74 -13.58
CA PHE A 106 -6.39 22.82 -13.50
C PHE A 106 -6.98 23.42 -14.79
N ALA A 107 -6.34 24.47 -15.32
CA ALA A 107 -6.74 25.17 -16.53
C ALA A 107 -6.81 24.28 -17.80
N VAL A 108 -6.05 23.17 -17.85
CA VAL A 108 -5.93 22.31 -19.04
C VAL A 108 -7.17 21.43 -19.30
N GLY A 109 -8.14 21.37 -18.39
CA GLY A 109 -9.36 20.60 -18.62
C GLY A 109 -10.63 21.33 -18.17
N GLY A 110 -10.64 22.65 -18.31
CA GLY A 110 -11.86 23.44 -18.29
C GLY A 110 -12.61 23.21 -19.60
N ILE A 111 -13.47 22.19 -19.60
CA ILE A 111 -14.59 22.05 -20.52
C ILE A 111 -15.42 23.35 -20.53
N ASN A 112 -15.44 24.02 -21.68
CA ASN A 112 -16.59 24.81 -22.14
C ASN A 112 -17.29 23.98 -23.21
#